data_AF-A0A3B9G738-F1
#
_entry.id   AF-A0A3B9G738-F1
#
_cell.length_a   1.000
_cell.length_b   1.000
_cell.length_c   1.000
_cell.angle_alpha   90.00
_cell.angle_beta   90.00
_cell.angle_gamma   90.00
#
_symmetry.space_group_name_H-M   'P 1'
#
loop_
_entity.id
_entity.type
_entity.pdbx_description
1 polymer ?
#
loop_
_entity_poly.entity_id
_entity_poly.type
_entity_poly.pdbx_seq_one_letter_code
_entity_poly.pdbx_strand_id
1 'polypeptide(L)'
;ATDVVKMIEAPILHVNGERPEELIWAAELALEFRQIWGRDVVIDMYCYRRQGHNETDQAAFTQPHIYRKITGRKTVGQLYLDELIASRILTVGEGQEIHDEIWNGLDAGLEEMRKNEQEGNLDTYTGSTAETQPPYSHDPVVTGVSLDRLQHIGRVLTTIPDGFQLHPTLAKRFIPRRGEALVNGGPFDWAFAEALAFGGLLTEGFPVRLSGQDCRRGTFSQRHAVFYDYETRERYVPLSNISDDQEKFCVYNSLLSEAAVLGFDYGYTLGCPKMLIIWEAQFGDFANGAQVLIDQFISSAESKWQTPSSLVMLLPHGYEGMGPEHSSARLERFLQLCAEKNMIVGNFTTPAQYFHALRRQKHSPTRKPLVVMTPKSLLTNPRAVSQVEDFLDDTSFQEVLPDNYGFEKPENVSRVVFCSGKVYYDIIAYREENGIKNVAIVRIEQLYPFHIEAVKQAISPYSSAKKFVWCQEEPLNMGAWGYIQPRLKEATGRGVRYAGRDRASSPSTGSKAVHKREQKMLCEEAFSV
;
A
#
# COMPACT_ATOMS: atom_id res chain seq x y z
N ALA A 1 21.97 20.17 -17.47
CA ALA A 1 20.79 19.27 -17.38
C ALA A 1 20.94 18.27 -16.23
N THR A 2 22.14 17.73 -16.02
CA THR A 2 22.47 16.75 -14.98
C THR A 2 22.79 17.33 -13.59
N ASP A 3 22.72 18.65 -13.40
CA ASP A 3 23.06 19.31 -12.13
C ASP A 3 22.23 18.85 -10.93
N VAL A 4 21.02 18.29 -11.15
CA VAL A 4 20.22 17.67 -10.08
C VAL A 4 21.00 16.62 -9.30
N VAL A 5 21.91 15.90 -9.97
CA VAL A 5 22.72 14.81 -9.41
C VAL A 5 23.76 15.34 -8.42
N LYS A 6 24.14 16.61 -8.51
CA LYS A 6 25.11 17.23 -7.59
C LYS A 6 24.61 17.24 -6.14
N MET A 7 23.30 17.13 -5.90
CA MET A 7 22.74 17.05 -4.55
C MET A 7 23.23 15.84 -3.74
N ILE A 8 23.69 14.78 -4.42
CA ILE A 8 24.28 13.58 -3.81
C ILE A 8 25.78 13.47 -4.09
N GLU A 9 26.40 14.52 -4.64
CA GLU A 9 27.83 14.57 -5.00
C GLU A 9 28.28 13.36 -5.85
N ALA A 10 27.41 12.85 -6.71
CA ALA A 10 27.75 11.78 -7.64
C ALA A 10 28.56 12.32 -8.83
N PRO A 11 29.56 11.57 -9.34
CA PRO A 11 30.32 11.99 -10.51
C PRO A 11 29.44 12.08 -11.76
N ILE A 12 29.78 13.02 -12.64
CA ILE A 12 29.09 13.23 -13.92
C ILE A 12 30.11 13.19 -15.04
N LEU A 13 29.91 12.29 -16.00
CA LEU A 13 30.72 12.15 -17.21
C LEU A 13 29.96 12.74 -18.39
N HIS A 14 30.40 13.88 -18.90
CA HIS A 14 29.82 14.52 -20.08
C HIS A 14 30.52 13.99 -21.34
N VAL A 15 29.76 13.38 -22.25
CA VAL A 15 30.32 12.69 -23.41
C VAL A 15 29.56 13.06 -24.67
N ASN A 16 30.28 13.26 -25.78
CA ASN A 16 29.65 13.47 -27.08
C ASN A 16 29.09 12.15 -27.62
N GLY A 17 27.76 12.05 -27.79
CA GLY A 17 27.10 10.85 -28.31
C GLY A 17 27.41 10.54 -29.78
N GLU A 18 28.05 11.45 -30.51
CA GLU A 18 28.60 11.20 -31.85
C GLU A 18 30.01 10.56 -31.81
N ARG A 19 30.56 10.26 -30.63
CA ARG A 19 31.87 9.59 -30.42
C ARG A 19 31.70 8.25 -29.67
N PRO A 20 31.38 7.15 -30.38
CA PRO A 20 31.09 5.85 -29.74
C PRO A 20 32.21 5.32 -28.84
N GLU A 21 33.48 5.46 -29.22
CA GLU A 21 34.62 4.99 -28.42
C GLU A 21 34.75 5.73 -27.08
N GLU A 22 34.54 7.06 -27.07
CA GLU A 22 34.53 7.86 -25.84
C GLU A 22 33.35 7.47 -24.93
N LEU A 23 32.21 7.12 -25.53
CA LEU A 23 31.03 6.65 -24.79
C LEU A 23 31.27 5.29 -24.13
N ILE A 24 31.93 4.36 -24.82
CA ILE A 24 32.32 3.06 -24.25
C ILE A 24 33.26 3.28 -23.06
N TRP A 25 34.30 4.10 -23.24
CA TRP A 25 35.23 4.41 -22.15
C TRP A 25 34.52 5.02 -20.93
N ALA A 26 33.60 5.95 -21.15
CA ALA A 26 32.84 6.55 -20.05
C ALA A 26 31.89 5.56 -19.36
N ALA A 27 31.32 4.62 -20.12
CA ALA A 27 30.49 3.55 -19.57
C ALA A 27 31.31 2.58 -18.70
N GLU A 28 32.50 2.18 -19.17
CA GLU A 28 33.43 1.34 -18.39
C GLU A 28 33.86 2.05 -17.11
N LEU A 29 34.27 3.32 -17.19
CA LEU A 29 34.64 4.12 -16.03
C LEU A 29 33.49 4.27 -15.02
N ALA A 30 32.28 4.54 -15.50
CA ALA A 30 31.10 4.63 -14.65
C ALA A 30 30.79 3.30 -13.95
N LEU A 31 30.88 2.18 -14.69
CA LEU A 31 30.65 0.86 -14.11
C LEU A 31 31.70 0.52 -13.07
N GLU A 32 32.99 0.73 -13.36
CA GLU A 32 34.09 0.54 -12.40
C GLU A 32 33.87 1.39 -11.15
N PHE A 33 33.48 2.66 -11.32
CA PHE A 33 33.16 3.54 -10.20
C PHE A 33 32.05 2.96 -9.33
N ARG A 34 30.94 2.55 -9.93
CA ARG A 34 29.83 1.95 -9.20
C ARG A 34 30.27 0.69 -8.45
N GLN A 35 31.11 -0.17 -9.03
CA GLN A 35 31.57 -1.40 -8.38
C GLN A 35 32.53 -1.14 -7.21
N ILE A 36 33.46 -0.19 -7.35
CA ILE A 36 34.45 0.12 -6.30
C ILE A 36 33.79 0.82 -5.12
N TRP A 37 32.90 1.79 -5.38
CA TRP A 37 32.38 2.68 -4.33
C TRP A 37 30.92 2.43 -3.94
N GLY A 38 30.16 1.67 -4.73
CA GLY A 38 28.74 1.40 -4.44
C GLY A 38 27.87 2.67 -4.46
N ARG A 39 28.25 3.68 -5.25
CA ARG A 39 27.56 4.97 -5.37
C ARG A 39 27.08 5.22 -6.79
N ASP A 40 26.08 6.10 -6.90
CA ASP A 40 25.56 6.60 -8.16
C ASP A 40 26.64 7.35 -8.95
N VAL A 41 26.54 7.24 -10.27
CA VAL A 41 27.36 7.93 -11.28
C VAL A 41 26.49 8.14 -12.51
N VAL A 42 26.65 9.29 -13.18
CA VAL A 42 25.79 9.67 -14.31
C VAL A 42 26.62 9.93 -15.56
N ILE A 43 26.18 9.36 -16.68
CA ILE A 43 26.71 9.65 -18.01
C ILE A 43 25.73 10.61 -18.69
N ASP A 44 26.19 11.82 -18.97
CA ASP A 44 25.47 12.84 -19.72
C ASP A 44 25.87 12.75 -21.20
N MET A 45 25.14 11.92 -21.95
CA MET A 45 25.37 11.70 -23.38
C MET A 45 24.73 12.83 -24.20
N TYR A 46 25.56 13.72 -24.74
CA TYR A 46 25.12 14.79 -25.63
C TYR A 46 24.80 14.23 -27.01
N CYS A 47 23.51 14.11 -27.31
CA CYS A 47 23.02 13.67 -28.61
C CYS A 47 21.98 14.65 -29.18
N TYR A 48 21.34 14.26 -30.27
CA TYR A 48 20.23 15.00 -30.86
C TYR A 48 19.09 14.04 -31.21
N ARG A 49 17.85 14.56 -31.20
CA ARG A 49 16.69 13.81 -31.69
C ARG A 49 16.49 14.12 -33.17
N ARG A 50 16.57 13.09 -34.02
CA ARG A 50 16.49 13.25 -35.48
C ARG A 50 15.10 13.71 -35.93
N GLN A 51 14.05 13.11 -35.35
CA GLN A 51 12.64 13.41 -35.62
C GLN A 51 12.03 14.27 -34.50
N GLY A 52 10.73 14.59 -34.60
CA GLY A 52 10.00 15.35 -33.58
C GLY A 52 9.75 14.60 -32.27
N HIS A 53 8.83 15.13 -31.46
CA HIS A 53 8.11 14.46 -30.34
C HIS A 53 8.21 12.93 -30.38
N ASN A 54 7.53 12.50 -31.43
CA ASN A 54 7.39 11.20 -32.03
C ASN A 54 7.61 11.40 -33.54
N GLU A 55 7.56 10.32 -34.30
CA GLU A 55 7.88 10.30 -35.74
C GLU A 55 6.88 11.10 -36.59
N THR A 56 5.70 11.41 -36.06
CA THR A 56 4.65 12.19 -36.74
C THR A 56 4.63 13.67 -36.37
N ASP A 57 5.43 14.07 -35.37
CA ASP A 57 5.49 15.44 -34.87
C ASP A 57 6.46 16.31 -35.68
N GLN A 58 6.04 17.54 -36.01
CA GLN A 58 6.84 18.47 -36.81
C GLN A 58 7.57 19.48 -35.92
N ALA A 59 8.69 19.05 -35.35
CA ALA A 59 9.46 19.88 -34.42
C ALA A 59 10.12 21.12 -35.06
N ALA A 60 10.27 21.16 -36.40
CA ALA A 60 10.74 22.35 -37.09
C ALA A 60 9.83 23.58 -36.89
N PHE A 61 8.56 23.40 -36.51
CA PHE A 61 7.65 24.51 -36.20
C PHE A 61 8.10 25.33 -34.99
N THR A 62 8.81 24.73 -34.05
CA THR A 62 9.24 25.39 -32.81
C THR A 62 10.77 25.43 -32.64
N GLN A 63 11.53 24.56 -33.32
CA GLN A 63 12.99 24.57 -33.34
C GLN A 63 13.61 24.57 -34.76
N PRO A 64 13.22 25.50 -35.66
CA PRO A 64 13.60 25.45 -37.09
C PRO A 64 15.11 25.49 -37.34
N HIS A 65 15.86 26.27 -36.56
CA HIS A 65 17.32 26.39 -36.72
C HIS A 65 18.06 25.12 -36.29
N ILE A 66 17.60 24.47 -35.22
CA ILE A 66 18.18 23.22 -34.71
C ILE A 66 17.91 22.10 -35.71
N TYR A 67 16.67 21.95 -36.15
CA TYR A 67 16.32 20.89 -37.10
C TYR A 67 16.96 21.10 -38.47
N ARG A 68 17.15 22.34 -38.94
CA ARG A 68 17.95 22.59 -40.16
C ARG A 68 19.37 22.07 -40.03
N LYS A 69 20.03 22.27 -38.87
CA LYS A 69 21.37 21.74 -38.61
C LYS A 69 21.35 20.21 -38.54
N ILE A 70 20.37 19.62 -37.84
CA ILE A 70 20.23 18.17 -37.71
C ILE A 70 19.99 17.52 -39.07
N THR A 71 19.06 18.01 -39.87
CA THR A 71 18.74 17.46 -41.21
C THR A 71 19.95 17.47 -42.14
N GLY A 72 20.84 18.47 -42.01
CA GLY A 72 22.08 18.54 -42.80
C GLY A 72 23.19 17.57 -42.38
N ARG A 73 23.02 16.80 -41.30
CA ARG A 73 24.05 15.87 -40.77
C ARG A 73 23.79 14.42 -41.20
N LYS A 74 24.87 13.69 -41.50
CA LYS A 74 24.86 12.21 -41.59
C LYS A 74 24.43 11.60 -40.24
N THR A 75 23.93 10.36 -40.25
CA THR A 75 23.61 9.64 -39.01
C THR A 75 24.89 9.29 -38.25
N VAL A 76 24.81 9.09 -36.94
CA VAL A 76 25.97 8.67 -36.12
C VAL A 76 26.60 7.38 -36.65
N GLY A 77 25.78 6.39 -37.01
CA GLY A 77 26.26 5.14 -37.61
C GLY A 77 27.04 5.37 -38.91
N GLN A 78 26.57 6.25 -39.80
CA GLN A 78 27.28 6.56 -41.03
C GLN A 78 28.57 7.35 -40.76
N LEU A 79 28.55 8.31 -39.83
CA LEU A 79 29.74 9.09 -39.47
C LEU A 79 30.86 8.19 -38.94
N TYR A 80 30.51 7.24 -38.05
CA TYR A 80 31.48 6.32 -37.49
C TYR A 80 31.96 5.29 -38.53
N LEU A 81 31.08 4.79 -39.40
CA LEU A 81 31.49 3.94 -40.51
C LEU A 81 32.47 4.65 -41.45
N ASP A 82 32.19 5.90 -41.81
CA ASP A 82 33.09 6.73 -42.62
C ASP A 82 34.47 6.90 -41.95
N GLU A 83 34.50 7.07 -40.62
CA GLU A 83 35.72 7.19 -39.82
C GLU A 83 36.55 5.89 -39.81
N LEU A 84 35.90 4.73 -39.65
CA LEU A 84 36.55 3.42 -39.69
C LEU A 84 37.13 3.11 -41.08
N ILE A 85 36.41 3.48 -42.14
CA ILE A 85 36.88 3.34 -43.52
C ILE A 85 38.07 4.27 -43.79
N ALA A 86 37.97 5.53 -43.38
CA ALA A 86 39.06 6.49 -43.52
C ALA A 86 40.33 6.03 -42.76
N SER A 87 40.14 5.38 -41.61
CA SER A 87 41.21 4.80 -40.78
C SER A 87 41.71 3.45 -41.29
N ARG A 88 41.13 2.92 -42.38
CA ARG A 88 41.46 1.61 -42.99
C ARG A 88 41.26 0.42 -42.04
N ILE A 89 40.41 0.57 -41.04
CA ILE A 89 39.98 -0.52 -40.16
C ILE A 89 38.96 -1.40 -40.89
N LEU A 90 38.10 -0.76 -41.69
CA LEU A 90 37.15 -1.41 -42.59
C LEU A 90 37.36 -0.94 -44.03
N THR A 91 37.00 -1.78 -44.97
CA THR A 91 36.79 -1.42 -46.36
C THR A 91 35.35 -0.96 -46.60
N VAL A 92 35.11 -0.30 -47.74
CA VAL A 92 33.74 0.07 -48.16
C VAL A 92 32.85 -1.18 -48.32
N GLY A 93 33.41 -2.29 -48.81
CA GLY A 93 32.71 -3.55 -48.97
C GLY A 93 32.27 -4.13 -47.63
N GLU A 94 33.19 -4.28 -46.67
CA GLU A 94 32.89 -4.75 -45.31
C GLU A 94 31.86 -3.85 -44.61
N GLY A 95 31.95 -2.53 -44.82
CA GLY A 95 30.97 -1.58 -44.31
C GLY A 95 29.55 -1.81 -44.83
N GLN A 96 29.42 -2.12 -46.14
CA GLN A 96 28.14 -2.44 -46.75
C GLN A 96 27.64 -3.82 -46.30
N GLU A 97 28.51 -4.81 -46.16
CA GLU A 97 28.16 -6.14 -45.66
C GLU A 97 27.56 -6.06 -44.26
N ILE A 98 28.14 -5.27 -43.35
CA ILE A 98 27.58 -5.03 -42.01
C ILE A 98 26.19 -4.38 -42.10
N HIS A 99 26.00 -3.41 -43.01
CA HIS A 99 24.70 -2.77 -43.21
C HIS A 99 23.65 -3.76 -43.69
N ASP A 100 24.00 -4.56 -44.70
CA ASP A 100 23.12 -5.56 -45.29
C ASP A 100 22.80 -6.66 -44.29
N GLU A 101 23.77 -7.09 -43.47
CA GLU A 101 23.56 -8.08 -42.40
C GLU A 101 22.50 -7.60 -41.40
N ILE A 102 22.58 -6.35 -40.94
CA ILE A 102 21.60 -5.77 -40.00
C ILE A 102 20.19 -5.76 -40.64
N TRP A 103 20.06 -5.28 -41.87
CA TRP A 103 18.76 -5.21 -42.54
C TRP A 103 18.18 -6.58 -42.86
N ASN A 104 19.00 -7.49 -43.39
CA ASN A 104 18.60 -8.86 -43.67
C ASN A 104 18.18 -9.57 -42.38
N GLY A 105 18.84 -9.29 -41.25
CA GLY A 105 18.45 -9.80 -39.93
C GLY A 105 17.07 -9.29 -39.48
N LEU A 106 16.78 -8.00 -39.68
CA LEU A 106 15.46 -7.41 -39.38
C LEU A 106 14.36 -8.00 -40.28
N ASP A 107 14.63 -8.15 -41.57
CA ASP A 107 13.69 -8.75 -42.53
C ASP A 107 13.45 -10.23 -42.23
N ALA A 108 14.50 -11.00 -41.93
CA ALA A 108 14.39 -12.40 -41.53
C ALA A 108 13.55 -12.56 -40.24
N GLY A 109 13.76 -11.69 -39.24
CA GLY A 109 12.94 -11.70 -38.03
C GLY A 109 11.47 -11.37 -38.29
N LEU A 110 11.18 -10.46 -39.24
CA LEU A 110 9.82 -10.15 -39.67
C LEU A 110 9.17 -11.33 -40.39
N GLU A 111 9.90 -12.02 -41.27
CA GLU A 111 9.41 -13.23 -41.95
C GLU A 111 9.16 -14.37 -40.97
N GLU A 112 10.06 -14.59 -40.01
CA GLU A 112 9.91 -15.58 -38.96
C GLU A 112 8.66 -15.31 -38.10
N MET A 113 8.45 -14.06 -37.68
CA MET A 113 7.25 -13.67 -36.92
C MET A 113 5.97 -13.96 -37.71
N ARG A 114 5.91 -13.57 -38.98
CA ARG A 114 4.74 -13.83 -39.86
C ARG A 114 4.48 -15.32 -40.04
N LYS A 115 5.53 -16.12 -40.20
CA LYS A 115 5.43 -17.57 -40.31
C LYS A 115 4.87 -18.17 -39.02
N ASN A 116 5.41 -17.77 -37.87
CA ASN A 116 4.96 -18.23 -36.57
C ASN A 116 3.50 -17.85 -36.27
N GLU A 117 3.05 -16.66 -36.66
CA GLU A 117 1.63 -16.26 -36.59
C GLU A 117 0.73 -17.15 -37.46
N GLN A 118 1.16 -17.44 -38.71
CA GLN A 118 0.39 -18.28 -39.64
C GLN A 118 0.29 -19.74 -39.16
N GLU A 119 1.35 -20.26 -38.56
CA GLU A 119 1.41 -21.61 -38.01
C GLU A 119 0.70 -21.73 -36.65
N GLY A 120 0.34 -20.60 -36.02
CA GLY A 120 -0.29 -20.57 -34.70
C GLY A 120 0.68 -20.90 -33.55
N ASN A 121 1.98 -20.78 -33.79
CA ASN A 121 3.05 -21.10 -32.82
C ASN A 121 3.26 -20.01 -31.77
N LEU A 122 2.73 -18.80 -32.00
CA LEU A 122 2.77 -17.67 -31.08
C LEU A 122 1.34 -17.22 -30.80
N ASP A 123 1.00 -17.06 -29.53
CA ASP A 123 -0.17 -16.31 -29.12
C ASP A 123 0.20 -14.85 -28.81
N THR A 124 -0.81 -14.01 -28.57
CA THR A 124 -0.64 -12.58 -28.24
C THR A 124 0.23 -12.34 -26.98
N TYR A 125 0.47 -13.36 -26.16
CA TYR A 125 1.19 -13.28 -24.89
C TYR A 125 2.55 -13.97 -24.91
N THR A 126 3.01 -14.45 -26.07
CA THR A 126 4.27 -15.18 -26.14
C THR A 126 5.44 -14.24 -25.83
N GLY A 127 6.27 -14.60 -24.85
CA GLY A 127 7.33 -13.74 -24.30
C GLY A 127 6.89 -12.83 -23.14
N SER A 128 5.65 -12.93 -22.69
CA SER A 128 5.14 -12.18 -21.54
C SER A 128 5.85 -12.56 -20.24
N THR A 129 6.15 -11.57 -19.41
CA THR A 129 6.64 -11.73 -18.02
C THR A 129 5.49 -11.84 -17.02
N ALA A 130 4.29 -12.21 -17.48
CA ALA A 130 3.10 -12.33 -16.65
C ALA A 130 3.29 -13.35 -15.53
N GLU A 131 2.96 -12.97 -14.31
CA GLU A 131 2.86 -13.88 -13.18
C GLU A 131 1.39 -14.24 -12.97
N THR A 132 1.02 -15.47 -13.31
CA THR A 132 -0.34 -15.96 -13.09
C THR A 132 -0.58 -16.21 -11.59
N GLN A 133 -1.80 -15.94 -11.15
CA GLN A 133 -2.27 -16.25 -9.81
C GLN A 133 -3.73 -16.67 -9.83
N PRO A 134 -4.21 -17.43 -8.82
CA PRO A 134 -5.63 -17.75 -8.71
C PRO A 134 -6.49 -16.47 -8.64
N PRO A 135 -7.73 -16.50 -9.15
CA PRO A 135 -8.64 -15.38 -9.03
C PRO A 135 -8.91 -15.07 -7.55
N TYR A 136 -9.17 -13.79 -7.26
CA TYR A 136 -9.56 -13.37 -5.91
C TYR A 136 -10.82 -14.12 -5.45
N SER A 137 -10.78 -14.67 -4.23
CA SER A 137 -11.93 -15.30 -3.57
C SER A 137 -12.28 -14.57 -2.27
N HIS A 138 -13.56 -14.64 -1.89
CA HIS A 138 -14.06 -14.23 -0.57
C HIS A 138 -13.96 -15.36 0.48
N ASP A 139 -13.45 -16.53 0.10
CA ASP A 139 -13.28 -17.65 1.02
C ASP A 139 -12.39 -17.25 2.21
N PRO A 140 -12.75 -17.66 3.44
CA PRO A 140 -11.94 -17.36 4.61
C PRO A 140 -10.52 -17.92 4.48
N VAL A 141 -9.54 -17.06 4.75
CA VAL A 141 -8.14 -17.46 4.89
C VAL A 141 -7.82 -17.57 6.38
N VAL A 142 -7.68 -18.80 6.86
CA VAL A 142 -7.30 -19.06 8.26
C VAL A 142 -5.93 -18.46 8.52
N THR A 143 -5.89 -17.55 9.49
CA THR A 143 -4.68 -16.77 9.83
C THR A 143 -4.43 -16.75 11.33
N GLY A 144 -5.15 -17.56 12.10
CA GLY A 144 -4.86 -17.84 13.49
C GLY A 144 -3.42 -18.33 13.73
N VAL A 145 -3.02 -18.33 15.00
CA VAL A 145 -1.79 -18.96 15.48
C VAL A 145 -2.08 -19.78 16.73
N SER A 146 -1.31 -20.85 16.95
CA SER A 146 -1.37 -21.56 18.23
C SER A 146 -1.12 -20.65 19.43
N LEU A 147 -1.78 -20.96 20.55
CA LEU A 147 -1.61 -20.23 21.80
C LEU A 147 -0.15 -20.20 22.25
N ASP A 148 0.57 -21.32 22.12
CA ASP A 148 1.98 -21.42 22.50
C ASP A 148 2.87 -20.47 21.69
N ARG A 149 2.63 -20.37 20.37
CA ARG A 149 3.34 -19.43 19.50
C ARG A 149 3.04 -17.98 19.88
N LEU A 150 1.76 -17.63 20.07
CA LEU A 150 1.35 -16.29 20.49
C LEU A 150 2.00 -15.90 21.83
N GLN A 151 1.97 -16.81 22.79
CA GLN A 151 2.58 -16.65 24.12
C GLN A 151 4.10 -16.49 24.04
N HIS A 152 4.76 -17.28 23.20
CA HIS A 152 6.21 -17.16 22.96
C HIS A 152 6.59 -15.79 22.39
N ILE A 153 5.96 -15.39 21.29
CA ILE A 153 6.20 -14.08 20.65
C ILE A 153 5.91 -12.96 21.65
N GLY A 154 4.76 -13.03 22.34
CA GLY A 154 4.37 -12.03 23.34
C GLY A 154 5.40 -11.88 24.46
N ARG A 155 5.97 -12.98 24.96
CA ARG A 155 7.05 -12.94 25.97
C ARG A 155 8.29 -12.25 25.43
N VAL A 156 8.75 -12.58 24.23
CA VAL A 156 9.92 -11.92 23.62
C VAL A 156 9.67 -10.42 23.45
N LEU A 157 8.49 -10.04 22.95
CA LEU A 157 8.10 -8.64 22.75
C LEU A 157 8.01 -7.82 24.04
N THR A 158 7.87 -8.50 25.18
CA THR A 158 7.73 -7.87 26.50
C THR A 158 8.94 -8.08 27.42
N THR A 159 9.96 -8.82 26.96
CA THR A 159 11.19 -9.07 27.70
C THR A 159 12.29 -8.13 27.21
N ILE A 160 12.89 -7.41 28.15
CA ILE A 160 13.98 -6.47 27.88
C ILE A 160 15.30 -7.14 28.26
N PRO A 161 16.34 -7.09 27.40
CA PRO A 161 17.63 -7.71 27.70
C PRO A 161 18.25 -7.17 28.99
N ASP A 162 18.98 -8.02 29.69
CA ASP A 162 19.74 -7.62 30.86
C ASP A 162 20.72 -6.49 30.51
N GLY A 163 20.75 -5.46 31.36
CA GLY A 163 21.59 -4.28 31.17
C GLY A 163 21.04 -3.22 30.20
N PHE A 164 19.95 -3.50 29.47
CA PHE A 164 19.33 -2.51 28.59
C PHE A 164 18.39 -1.57 29.36
N GLN A 165 18.71 -0.27 29.37
CA GLN A 165 17.96 0.74 30.11
C GLN A 165 16.85 1.34 29.24
N LEU A 166 15.62 0.86 29.42
CA LEU A 166 14.47 1.50 28.79
C LEU A 166 14.16 2.87 29.41
N HIS A 167 13.63 3.77 28.57
CA HIS A 167 13.01 5.01 29.04
C HIS A 167 11.96 4.72 30.15
N PRO A 168 11.94 5.45 31.28
CA PRO A 168 11.10 5.13 32.44
C PRO A 168 9.60 4.95 32.13
N THR A 169 9.04 5.75 31.22
CA THR A 169 7.63 5.60 30.80
C THR A 169 7.35 4.27 30.11
N LEU A 170 8.27 3.78 29.28
CA LEU A 170 8.11 2.50 28.58
C LEU A 170 8.23 1.33 29.57
N ALA A 171 9.24 1.39 30.43
CA ALA A 171 9.47 0.38 31.47
C ALA A 171 8.31 0.29 32.48
N LYS A 172 7.71 1.43 32.86
CA LYS A 172 6.65 1.46 33.89
C LYS A 172 5.24 1.30 33.36
N ARG A 173 4.97 1.57 32.08
CA ARG A 173 3.61 1.60 31.53
C ARG A 173 3.42 0.75 30.29
N PHE A 174 4.35 0.82 29.34
CA PHE A 174 4.17 0.18 28.03
C PHE A 174 4.41 -1.33 28.10
N ILE A 175 5.56 -1.74 28.61
CA ILE A 175 5.92 -3.17 28.73
C ILE A 175 5.03 -3.91 29.72
N PRO A 176 4.80 -3.41 30.97
CA PRO A 176 3.96 -4.11 31.93
C PRO A 176 2.52 -4.34 31.43
N ARG A 177 1.91 -3.33 30.79
CA ARG A 177 0.55 -3.46 30.23
C ARG A 177 0.46 -4.59 29.19
N ARG A 178 1.45 -4.74 28.33
CA ARG A 178 1.49 -5.84 27.34
C ARG A 178 1.74 -7.20 28.01
N GLY A 179 2.61 -7.23 29.02
CA GLY A 179 2.85 -8.44 29.81
C GLY A 179 1.58 -8.91 30.56
N GLU A 180 0.85 -7.98 31.17
CA GLU A 180 -0.43 -8.26 31.84
C GLU A 180 -1.48 -8.76 30.84
N ALA A 181 -1.61 -8.12 29.68
CA ALA A 181 -2.51 -8.60 28.62
C ALA A 181 -2.18 -10.02 28.19
N LEU A 182 -0.90 -10.36 28.06
CA LEU A 182 -0.45 -11.69 27.69
C LEU A 182 -0.82 -12.75 28.75
N VAL A 183 -0.63 -12.42 30.04
CA VAL A 183 -0.96 -13.31 31.17
C VAL A 183 -2.47 -13.50 31.33
N ASN A 184 -3.24 -12.43 31.16
CA ASN A 184 -4.68 -12.43 31.41
C ASN A 184 -5.52 -12.91 30.21
N GLY A 185 -4.90 -13.15 29.05
CA GLY A 185 -5.62 -13.44 27.81
C GLY A 185 -6.24 -12.19 27.15
N GLY A 186 -5.85 -11.00 27.58
CA GLY A 186 -6.28 -9.70 27.06
C GLY A 186 -6.35 -8.63 28.14
N PRO A 187 -6.73 -7.39 27.78
CA PRO A 187 -7.04 -6.92 26.44
C PRO A 187 -5.78 -6.62 25.59
N PHE A 188 -5.76 -7.09 24.35
CA PHE A 188 -4.72 -6.78 23.36
C PHE A 188 -5.07 -5.49 22.60
N ASP A 189 -4.13 -4.55 22.55
CA ASP A 189 -4.28 -3.32 21.78
C ASP A 189 -3.76 -3.45 20.34
N TRP A 190 -4.01 -2.41 19.55
CA TRP A 190 -3.71 -2.38 18.11
C TRP A 190 -2.26 -2.66 17.78
N ALA A 191 -1.34 -2.01 18.51
CA ALA A 191 0.08 -2.12 18.25
C ALA A 191 0.66 -3.44 18.77
N PHE A 192 0.08 -4.03 19.82
CA PHE A 192 0.49 -5.36 20.26
C PHE A 192 0.01 -6.45 19.28
N ALA A 193 -1.23 -6.36 18.80
CA ALA A 193 -1.74 -7.25 17.75
C ALA A 193 -0.90 -7.16 16.46
N GLU A 194 -0.49 -5.95 16.06
CA GLU A 194 0.43 -5.75 14.93
C GLU A 194 1.77 -6.50 15.13
N ALA A 195 2.38 -6.34 16.30
CA ALA A 195 3.64 -7.00 16.61
C ALA A 195 3.51 -8.52 16.68
N LEU A 196 2.39 -9.04 17.20
CA LEU A 196 2.08 -10.47 17.18
C LEU A 196 1.90 -10.99 15.74
N ALA A 197 1.27 -10.21 14.85
CA ALA A 197 1.12 -10.58 13.44
C ALA A 197 2.49 -10.68 12.75
N PHE A 198 3.36 -9.70 12.96
CA PHE A 198 4.73 -9.71 12.44
C PHE A 198 5.52 -10.89 12.99
N GLY A 199 5.51 -11.12 14.31
CA GLY A 199 6.22 -12.24 14.91
C GLY A 199 5.73 -13.61 14.42
N GLY A 200 4.42 -13.76 14.23
CA GLY A 200 3.83 -14.96 13.65
C GLY A 200 4.35 -15.22 12.24
N LEU A 201 4.35 -14.20 11.39
CA LEU A 201 4.88 -14.30 10.02
C LEU A 201 6.37 -14.62 9.99
N LEU A 202 7.17 -13.99 10.84
CA LEU A 202 8.62 -14.21 10.89
C LEU A 202 8.97 -15.65 11.29
N THR A 203 8.19 -16.25 12.21
CA THR A 203 8.35 -17.66 12.62
C THR A 203 7.69 -18.66 11.64
N GLU A 204 6.99 -18.18 10.63
CA GLU A 204 6.35 -18.97 9.57
C GLU A 204 7.13 -18.98 8.26
N GLY A 205 8.31 -18.34 8.20
CA GLY A 205 9.09 -18.25 6.97
C GLY A 205 8.71 -17.05 6.07
N PHE A 206 8.04 -16.03 6.62
CA PHE A 206 7.75 -14.79 5.91
C PHE A 206 8.54 -13.60 6.49
N PRO A 207 9.52 -13.05 5.75
CA PRO A 207 10.19 -11.81 6.15
C PRO A 207 9.20 -10.64 6.21
N VAL A 208 9.49 -9.61 7.01
CA VAL A 208 8.62 -8.42 7.12
C VAL A 208 9.44 -7.15 6.97
N ARG A 209 9.00 -6.24 6.10
CA ARG A 209 9.55 -4.91 5.87
C ARG A 209 8.49 -3.86 6.20
N LEU A 210 8.84 -2.93 7.09
CA LEU A 210 8.07 -1.74 7.41
C LEU A 210 8.91 -0.49 7.13
N SER A 211 8.43 0.37 6.24
CA SER A 211 9.04 1.67 5.93
C SER A 211 8.02 2.78 6.02
N GLY A 212 8.50 3.96 6.42
CA GLY A 212 7.68 5.15 6.56
C GLY A 212 8.36 6.14 7.49
N GLN A 213 7.86 7.36 7.53
CA GLN A 213 8.40 8.40 8.40
C GLN A 213 8.11 8.02 9.86
N ASP A 214 9.16 7.93 10.68
CA ASP A 214 9.08 7.59 12.11
C ASP A 214 8.41 6.25 12.47
N CYS A 215 8.26 5.33 11.50
CA CYS A 215 7.49 4.09 11.69
C CYS A 215 8.06 3.17 12.78
N ARG A 216 9.36 3.27 13.11
CA ARG A 216 9.99 2.49 14.21
C ARG A 216 9.34 2.72 15.56
N ARG A 217 9.11 4.00 15.90
CA ARG A 217 8.39 4.41 17.11
C ARG A 217 6.88 4.37 16.86
N GLY A 218 6.49 4.72 15.64
CA GLY A 218 5.14 5.08 15.26
C GLY A 218 4.89 6.57 15.49
N THR A 219 4.20 7.21 14.54
CA THR A 219 3.80 8.62 14.62
C THR A 219 3.14 8.95 15.95
N PHE A 220 2.24 8.08 16.39
CA PHE A 220 1.44 8.22 17.62
C PHE A 220 2.13 7.60 18.85
N SER A 221 3.42 7.27 18.77
CA SER A 221 4.19 6.61 19.83
C SER A 221 3.53 5.32 20.36
N GLN A 222 2.92 4.56 19.47
CA GLN A 222 2.16 3.35 19.79
C GLN A 222 2.97 2.06 19.56
N ARG A 223 3.89 2.06 18.58
CA ARG A 223 4.45 0.83 18.03
C ARG A 223 5.64 0.33 18.81
N HIS A 224 6.67 1.18 18.94
CA HIS A 224 7.95 0.86 19.56
C HIS A 224 8.55 -0.47 19.05
N ALA A 225 8.60 -0.66 17.73
CA ALA A 225 9.26 -1.81 17.11
C ALA A 225 10.79 -1.79 17.32
N VAL A 226 11.34 -0.61 17.61
CA VAL A 226 12.74 -0.42 18.01
C VAL A 226 12.76 0.34 19.33
N PHE A 227 13.38 -0.26 20.34
CA PHE A 227 13.74 0.39 21.59
C PHE A 227 15.12 1.02 21.49
N TYR A 228 15.32 2.11 22.22
CA TYR A 228 16.61 2.77 22.36
C TYR A 228 16.99 2.77 23.83
N ASP A 229 18.22 2.37 24.12
CA ASP A 229 18.78 2.49 25.45
C ASP A 229 18.82 3.97 25.85
N TYR A 230 18.35 4.27 27.06
CA TYR A 230 18.16 5.62 27.55
C TYR A 230 19.48 6.36 27.76
N GLU A 231 20.57 5.64 28.05
CA GLU A 231 21.89 6.19 28.32
C GLU A 231 22.81 6.13 27.09
N THR A 232 22.82 4.99 26.38
CA THR A 232 23.80 4.74 25.30
C THR A 232 23.25 4.98 23.90
N ARG A 233 21.92 5.06 23.75
CA ARG A 233 21.21 5.13 22.46
C ARG A 233 21.37 3.87 21.59
N GLU A 234 21.90 2.78 22.14
CA GLU A 234 21.93 1.49 21.46
C GLU A 234 20.51 1.01 21.14
N ARG A 235 20.36 0.30 20.02
CA ARG A 235 19.05 -0.13 19.52
C ARG A 235 18.81 -1.58 19.89
N TYR A 236 17.63 -1.87 20.41
CA TYR A 236 17.13 -3.23 20.56
C TYR A 236 15.84 -3.40 19.75
N VAL A 237 15.77 -4.48 18.96
CA VAL A 237 14.64 -4.79 18.08
C VAL A 237 14.08 -6.14 18.51
N PRO A 238 13.03 -6.19 19.36
CA PRO A 238 12.50 -7.46 19.87
C PRO A 238 12.07 -8.43 18.77
N LEU A 239 11.47 -7.91 17.69
CA LEU A 239 11.04 -8.69 16.54
C LEU A 239 12.19 -9.33 15.74
N SER A 240 13.45 -8.96 15.99
CA SER A 240 14.63 -9.61 15.42
C SER A 240 15.22 -10.71 16.31
N ASN A 241 14.58 -11.01 17.46
CA ASN A 241 15.10 -11.90 18.51
C ASN A 241 14.04 -12.88 19.03
N ILE A 242 13.07 -13.27 18.20
CA ILE A 242 12.00 -14.23 18.52
C ILE A 242 12.53 -15.66 18.56
N SER A 243 13.32 -16.07 17.56
CA SER A 243 13.95 -17.39 17.47
C SER A 243 15.19 -17.33 16.58
N ASP A 244 16.09 -18.30 16.69
CA ASP A 244 17.32 -18.34 15.87
C ASP A 244 17.02 -18.63 14.38
N ASP A 245 15.89 -19.27 14.09
CA ASP A 245 15.42 -19.66 12.76
C ASP A 245 14.37 -18.71 12.17
N GLN A 246 14.11 -17.57 12.81
CA GLN A 246 13.13 -16.61 12.28
C GLN A 246 13.61 -15.96 10.98
N GLU A 247 12.65 -15.45 10.21
CA GLU A 247 12.95 -14.59 9.07
C GLU A 247 13.36 -13.17 9.47
N LYS A 248 13.85 -12.43 8.47
CA LYS A 248 14.34 -11.07 8.66
C LYS A 248 13.21 -10.07 8.89
N PHE A 249 13.30 -9.35 10.02
CA PHE A 249 12.52 -8.15 10.29
C PHE A 249 13.30 -6.88 9.90
N CYS A 250 12.71 -6.06 9.03
CA CYS A 250 13.30 -4.89 8.42
C CYS A 250 12.45 -3.64 8.72
N VAL A 251 12.87 -2.79 9.66
CA VAL A 251 12.13 -1.56 10.00
C VAL A 251 12.95 -0.28 9.78
N TYR A 252 12.46 0.60 8.92
CA TYR A 252 13.20 1.77 8.44
C TYR A 252 12.38 3.05 8.56
N ASN A 253 12.88 3.98 9.38
CA ASN A 253 12.44 5.37 9.27
C ASN A 253 12.92 5.88 7.90
N SER A 254 11.98 6.20 7.02
CA SER A 254 12.27 6.69 5.69
C SER A 254 12.75 8.15 5.73
N LEU A 255 13.24 8.63 4.59
CA LEU A 255 13.33 10.07 4.33
C LEU A 255 11.93 10.69 4.32
N LEU A 256 11.88 12.03 4.38
CA LEU A 256 10.65 12.81 4.26
C LEU A 256 10.21 12.86 2.77
N SER A 257 9.84 11.72 2.21
CA SER A 257 9.41 11.56 0.82
C SER A 257 8.39 10.43 0.70
N GLU A 258 7.25 10.71 0.09
CA GLU A 258 6.20 9.72 -0.14
C GLU A 258 6.42 9.01 -1.48
N ALA A 259 6.57 9.77 -2.58
CA ALA A 259 6.65 9.20 -3.93
C ALA A 259 7.82 8.22 -4.12
N ALA A 260 9.02 8.62 -3.75
CA ALA A 260 10.21 7.80 -3.96
C ALA A 260 10.21 6.56 -3.05
N VAL A 261 9.75 6.70 -1.79
CA VAL A 261 9.72 5.60 -0.82
C VAL A 261 8.62 4.60 -1.18
N LEU A 262 7.42 5.05 -1.55
CA LEU A 262 6.35 4.17 -1.98
C LEU A 262 6.71 3.44 -3.29
N GLY A 263 7.36 4.15 -4.24
CA GLY A 263 7.88 3.53 -5.46
C GLY A 263 8.96 2.48 -5.17
N PHE A 264 9.86 2.76 -4.22
CA PHE A 264 10.87 1.79 -3.77
C PHE A 264 10.22 0.55 -3.15
N ASP A 265 9.25 0.72 -2.26
CA ASP A 265 8.57 -0.40 -1.59
C ASP A 265 7.71 -1.21 -2.57
N TYR A 266 7.09 -0.57 -3.58
CA TYR A 266 6.45 -1.26 -4.70
C TYR A 266 7.47 -2.10 -5.47
N GLY A 267 8.64 -1.55 -5.85
CA GLY A 267 9.69 -2.33 -6.51
C GLY A 267 10.17 -3.52 -5.67
N TYR A 268 10.25 -3.35 -4.35
CA TYR A 268 10.60 -4.43 -3.42
C TYR A 268 9.59 -5.58 -3.45
N THR A 269 8.29 -5.32 -3.70
CA THR A 269 7.29 -6.39 -3.75
C THR A 269 7.46 -7.30 -4.95
N LEU A 270 8.00 -6.77 -6.05
CA LEU A 270 8.30 -7.53 -7.27
C LEU A 270 9.54 -8.42 -7.05
N GLY A 271 10.58 -7.87 -6.41
CA GLY A 271 11.83 -8.60 -6.18
C GLY A 271 11.79 -9.57 -5.00
N CYS A 272 10.91 -9.36 -4.02
CA CYS A 272 10.84 -10.14 -2.77
C CYS A 272 9.39 -10.55 -2.42
N PRO A 273 8.71 -11.35 -3.27
CA PRO A 273 7.28 -11.64 -3.10
C PRO A 273 6.91 -12.36 -1.80
N LYS A 274 7.84 -13.10 -1.18
CA LYS A 274 7.64 -13.73 0.15
C LYS A 274 7.59 -12.72 1.29
N MET A 275 8.22 -11.55 1.16
CA MET A 275 8.31 -10.56 2.22
C MET A 275 7.02 -9.74 2.34
N LEU A 276 6.47 -9.58 3.55
CA LEU A 276 5.38 -8.64 3.80
C LEU A 276 5.95 -7.24 3.79
N ILE A 277 5.62 -6.47 2.75
CA ILE A 277 6.17 -5.13 2.55
C ILE A 277 5.08 -4.11 2.82
N ILE A 278 5.39 -3.21 3.75
CA ILE A 278 4.44 -2.27 4.34
C ILE A 278 5.04 -0.87 4.23
N TRP A 279 4.27 0.02 3.60
CA TRP A 279 4.53 1.45 3.59
C TRP A 279 3.51 2.15 4.50
N GLU A 280 3.99 2.96 5.45
CA GLU A 280 3.17 3.75 6.35
C GLU A 280 3.33 5.25 6.08
N ALA A 281 2.21 5.90 5.76
CA ALA A 281 2.13 7.35 5.73
C ALA A 281 2.10 7.91 7.16
N GLN A 282 2.72 9.08 7.41
CA GLN A 282 2.68 9.69 8.74
C GLN A 282 1.23 10.04 9.16
N PHE A 283 0.48 10.62 8.23
CA PHE A 283 -0.98 10.69 8.20
C PHE A 283 -1.43 10.27 6.80
N GLY A 284 -2.61 9.63 6.70
CA GLY A 284 -3.11 9.14 5.41
C GLY A 284 -3.31 10.26 4.38
N ASP A 285 -3.56 11.48 4.84
CA ASP A 285 -3.72 12.69 4.02
C ASP A 285 -2.54 12.93 3.07
N PHE A 286 -1.32 12.53 3.47
CA PHE A 286 -0.07 12.76 2.72
C PHE A 286 0.19 11.76 1.59
N ALA A 287 -0.58 10.67 1.49
CA ALA A 287 -0.42 9.68 0.42
C ALA A 287 -0.62 10.28 -0.99
N ASN A 288 -1.28 11.44 -1.09
CA ASN A 288 -1.41 12.18 -2.33
C ASN A 288 -0.07 12.64 -2.93
N GLY A 289 1.00 12.78 -2.12
CA GLY A 289 2.35 13.04 -2.61
C GLY A 289 2.89 11.92 -3.51
N ALA A 290 2.35 10.71 -3.38
CA ALA A 290 2.70 9.55 -4.18
C ALA A 290 1.61 9.13 -5.18
N GLN A 291 0.71 10.04 -5.57
CA GLN A 291 -0.47 9.70 -6.40
C GLN A 291 -0.10 8.99 -7.72
N VAL A 292 0.99 9.38 -8.38
CA VAL A 292 1.46 8.72 -9.62
C VAL A 292 1.76 7.24 -9.39
N LEU A 293 2.32 6.88 -8.24
CA LEU A 293 2.62 5.48 -7.89
C LEU A 293 1.32 4.71 -7.60
N ILE A 294 0.36 5.35 -6.94
CA ILE A 294 -0.95 4.75 -6.67
C ILE A 294 -1.70 4.47 -7.98
N ASP A 295 -1.78 5.45 -8.88
CA ASP A 295 -2.53 5.37 -10.13
C ASP A 295 -1.85 4.43 -11.14
N GLN A 296 -0.54 4.60 -11.35
CA GLN A 296 0.16 3.96 -12.45
C GLN A 296 0.83 2.64 -12.06
N PHE A 297 0.86 2.27 -10.79
CA PHE A 297 1.45 0.99 -10.37
C PHE A 297 0.48 0.24 -9.47
N ILE A 298 0.19 0.76 -8.27
CA ILE A 298 -0.54 0.00 -7.24
C ILE A 298 -1.94 -0.40 -7.71
N SER A 299 -2.67 0.49 -8.38
CA SER A 299 -4.05 0.21 -8.82
C SER A 299 -4.15 -0.47 -10.18
N SER A 300 -3.10 -0.47 -11.01
CA SER A 300 -3.23 -0.83 -12.43
C SER A 300 -2.13 -1.73 -13.00
N ALA A 301 -1.05 -2.00 -12.27
CA ALA A 301 0.08 -2.78 -12.76
C ALA A 301 -0.29 -4.22 -13.13
N GLU A 302 -1.12 -4.89 -12.33
CA GLU A 302 -1.54 -6.25 -12.64
C GLU A 302 -2.36 -6.31 -13.94
N SER A 303 -3.24 -5.34 -14.18
CA SER A 303 -4.01 -5.28 -15.44
C SER A 303 -3.10 -4.98 -16.64
N LYS A 304 -2.17 -4.02 -16.51
CA LYS A 304 -1.31 -3.57 -17.62
C LYS A 304 -0.14 -4.50 -17.93
N TRP A 305 0.45 -5.10 -16.90
CA TRP A 305 1.74 -5.81 -16.99
C TRP A 305 1.68 -7.20 -16.36
N GLN A 306 0.52 -7.64 -15.88
CA GLN A 306 0.33 -8.96 -15.26
C GLN A 306 1.33 -9.21 -14.12
N THR A 307 1.60 -8.17 -13.34
CA THR A 307 2.53 -8.21 -12.21
C THR A 307 1.78 -8.02 -10.88
N PRO A 308 1.48 -9.10 -10.14
CA PRO A 308 0.84 -9.02 -8.84
C PRO A 308 1.74 -8.38 -7.78
N SER A 309 1.13 -7.68 -6.83
CA SER A 309 1.83 -7.09 -5.69
C SER A 309 1.02 -7.32 -4.43
N SER A 310 1.68 -7.60 -3.30
CA SER A 310 1.04 -7.71 -1.98
C SER A 310 1.37 -6.52 -1.07
N LEU A 311 1.73 -5.36 -1.66
CA LEU A 311 2.10 -4.15 -0.93
C LEU A 311 0.98 -3.74 0.04
N VAL A 312 1.34 -3.44 1.28
CA VAL A 312 0.40 -2.89 2.27
C VAL A 312 0.64 -1.40 2.44
N MET A 313 -0.42 -0.61 2.31
CA MET A 313 -0.42 0.83 2.59
C MET A 313 -1.19 1.09 3.88
N LEU A 314 -0.50 1.61 4.90
CA LEU A 314 -1.09 2.03 6.16
C LEU A 314 -1.31 3.54 6.14
N LEU A 315 -2.57 3.95 6.16
CA LEU A 315 -2.99 5.35 6.00
C LEU A 315 -3.75 5.81 7.24
N PRO A 316 -3.10 6.49 8.21
CA PRO A 316 -3.77 6.97 9.41
C PRO A 316 -4.95 7.88 9.06
N HIS A 317 -6.15 7.48 9.50
CA HIS A 317 -7.42 8.06 9.11
C HIS A 317 -8.32 8.22 10.33
N GLY A 318 -9.10 9.31 10.36
CA GLY A 318 -10.12 9.52 11.37
C GLY A 318 -10.44 11.00 11.61
N TYR A 319 -11.71 11.34 11.70
CA TYR A 319 -12.17 12.71 11.94
C TYR A 319 -12.15 12.99 13.45
N GLU A 320 -11.07 13.60 13.92
CA GLU A 320 -10.80 13.82 15.37
C GLU A 320 -10.62 15.30 15.72
N GLY A 321 -10.96 16.19 14.78
CA GLY A 321 -10.90 17.64 14.98
C GLY A 321 -9.49 18.23 14.91
N MET A 322 -8.56 17.55 14.21
CA MET A 322 -7.18 17.99 13.99
C MET A 322 -7.00 18.88 12.75
N GLY A 323 -8.06 19.10 11.98
CA GLY A 323 -8.02 19.91 10.76
C GLY A 323 -7.81 19.09 9.48
N PRO A 324 -7.77 19.77 8.33
CA PRO A 324 -7.98 19.15 7.03
C PRO A 324 -6.85 18.26 6.53
N GLU A 325 -5.61 18.45 6.97
CA GLU A 325 -4.45 17.62 6.58
C GLU A 325 -4.14 16.50 7.59
N HIS A 326 -5.04 16.24 8.54
CA HIS A 326 -4.83 15.22 9.58
C HIS A 326 -6.10 14.40 9.85
N SER A 327 -7.00 14.29 8.87
CA SER A 327 -8.32 13.67 9.07
C SER A 327 -8.62 12.58 8.03
N SER A 328 -8.25 12.78 6.77
CA SER A 328 -8.73 11.96 5.67
C SER A 328 -7.60 11.40 4.82
N ALA A 329 -7.50 10.08 4.81
CA ALA A 329 -6.73 9.33 3.83
C ALA A 329 -7.38 9.32 2.42
N ARG A 330 -8.50 10.05 2.24
CA ARG A 330 -9.27 10.10 0.98
C ARG A 330 -9.71 8.73 0.50
N LEU A 331 -10.33 7.98 1.41
CA LEU A 331 -10.90 6.65 1.16
C LEU A 331 -11.72 6.61 -0.14
N GLU A 332 -12.47 7.67 -0.44
CA GLU A 332 -13.27 7.80 -1.68
C GLU A 332 -12.44 7.64 -2.96
N ARG A 333 -11.17 8.09 -2.95
CA ARG A 333 -10.29 8.04 -4.12
C ARG A 333 -9.79 6.62 -4.38
N PHE A 334 -9.40 5.91 -3.32
CA PHE A 334 -9.02 4.51 -3.44
C PHE A 334 -10.20 3.67 -3.93
N LEU A 335 -11.40 3.89 -3.39
CA LEU A 335 -12.61 3.20 -3.85
C LEU A 335 -12.99 3.54 -5.30
N GLN A 336 -12.70 4.76 -5.77
CA GLN A 336 -12.87 5.14 -7.17
C GLN A 336 -11.92 4.39 -8.10
N LEU A 337 -10.68 4.12 -7.67
CA LEU A 337 -9.69 3.37 -8.43
C LEU A 337 -9.97 1.85 -8.44
N CYS A 338 -10.89 1.36 -7.62
CA CYS A 338 -11.14 -0.05 -7.46
C CYS A 338 -11.97 -0.65 -8.60
N ALA A 339 -11.37 -1.57 -9.37
CA ALA A 339 -11.99 -2.32 -10.45
C ALA A 339 -11.30 -3.68 -10.60
N GLU A 340 -11.99 -4.70 -11.15
CA GLU A 340 -11.36 -6.00 -11.49
C GLU A 340 -10.58 -6.67 -10.34
N LYS A 341 -11.01 -6.45 -9.10
CA LYS A 341 -10.35 -6.94 -7.87
C LYS A 341 -8.87 -6.52 -7.82
N ASN A 342 -8.54 -5.33 -8.32
CA ASN A 342 -7.16 -4.83 -8.44
C ASN A 342 -6.46 -4.58 -7.09
N MET A 343 -7.21 -4.26 -6.04
CA MET A 343 -6.69 -4.04 -4.69
C MET A 343 -7.69 -4.53 -3.64
N ILE A 344 -7.33 -4.40 -2.37
CA ILE A 344 -8.19 -4.57 -1.21
C ILE A 344 -8.20 -3.25 -0.44
N VAL A 345 -9.38 -2.74 -0.07
CA VAL A 345 -9.54 -1.50 0.71
C VAL A 345 -10.32 -1.80 1.97
N GLY A 346 -9.72 -1.52 3.12
CA GLY A 346 -10.30 -1.80 4.44
C GLY A 346 -10.21 -0.63 5.41
N ASN A 347 -11.13 -0.59 6.37
CA ASN A 347 -11.16 0.37 7.47
C ASN A 347 -11.61 -0.36 8.73
N PHE A 348 -10.62 -0.96 9.39
CA PHE A 348 -10.85 -1.97 10.41
C PHE A 348 -11.21 -1.34 11.76
N THR A 349 -11.87 -2.10 12.62
CA THR A 349 -12.30 -1.61 13.93
C THR A 349 -11.65 -2.32 15.12
N THR A 350 -11.08 -3.51 14.96
CA THR A 350 -10.47 -4.25 16.07
C THR A 350 -8.99 -4.62 15.81
N PRO A 351 -8.18 -4.77 16.88
CA PRO A 351 -6.81 -5.27 16.76
C PRO A 351 -6.71 -6.65 16.08
N ALA A 352 -7.62 -7.58 16.37
CA ALA A 352 -7.65 -8.89 15.71
C ALA A 352 -7.90 -8.81 14.20
N GLN A 353 -8.80 -7.94 13.76
CA GLN A 353 -9.02 -7.70 12.33
C GLN A 353 -7.74 -7.21 11.64
N TYR A 354 -7.00 -6.32 12.29
CA TYR A 354 -5.71 -5.86 11.76
C TYR A 354 -4.65 -6.98 11.73
N PHE A 355 -4.55 -7.78 12.80
CA PHE A 355 -3.67 -8.96 12.85
C PHE A 355 -3.94 -9.93 11.69
N HIS A 356 -5.20 -10.30 11.48
CA HIS A 356 -5.59 -11.22 10.43
C HIS A 356 -5.39 -10.63 9.04
N ALA A 357 -5.71 -9.35 8.84
CA ALA A 357 -5.52 -8.70 7.54
C ALA A 357 -4.04 -8.69 7.11
N LEU A 358 -3.11 -8.41 8.03
CA LEU A 358 -1.67 -8.44 7.76
C LEU A 358 -1.20 -9.85 7.40
N ARG A 359 -1.63 -10.87 8.15
CA ARG A 359 -1.25 -12.27 7.90
C ARG A 359 -1.88 -12.79 6.61
N ARG A 360 -3.12 -12.41 6.31
CA ARG A 360 -3.83 -12.77 5.08
C ARG A 360 -3.06 -12.37 3.82
N GLN A 361 -2.28 -11.28 3.84
CA GLN A 361 -1.44 -10.89 2.70
C GLN A 361 -0.40 -11.93 2.28
N LYS A 362 -0.04 -12.87 3.17
CA LYS A 362 0.94 -13.94 2.91
C LYS A 362 0.36 -15.35 2.92
N HIS A 363 -0.75 -15.54 3.62
CA HIS A 363 -1.48 -16.80 3.60
C HIS A 363 -2.49 -16.90 2.44
N SER A 364 -2.89 -15.77 1.84
CA SER A 364 -3.75 -15.77 0.64
C SER A 364 -3.00 -16.31 -0.58
N PRO A 365 -3.62 -17.17 -1.40
CA PRO A 365 -3.04 -17.64 -2.66
C PRO A 365 -2.99 -16.53 -3.74
N THR A 366 -3.77 -15.46 -3.56
CA THR A 366 -3.82 -14.31 -4.48
C THR A 366 -3.17 -13.11 -3.81
N ARG A 367 -2.21 -12.49 -4.48
CA ARG A 367 -1.50 -11.28 -4.03
C ARG A 367 -2.21 -10.06 -4.58
N LYS A 368 -2.74 -9.24 -3.68
CA LYS A 368 -3.35 -7.93 -4.00
C LYS A 368 -2.77 -6.86 -3.07
N PRO A 369 -2.60 -5.62 -3.56
CA PRO A 369 -2.29 -4.51 -2.68
C PRO A 369 -3.39 -4.32 -1.64
N LEU A 370 -3.00 -4.03 -0.40
CA LEU A 370 -3.93 -3.80 0.70
C LEU A 370 -3.81 -2.36 1.18
N VAL A 371 -4.87 -1.59 1.02
CA VAL A 371 -4.98 -0.21 1.50
C VAL A 371 -5.81 -0.20 2.77
N VAL A 372 -5.20 0.19 3.89
CA VAL A 372 -5.85 0.21 5.20
C VAL A 372 -5.96 1.63 5.72
N MET A 373 -7.19 2.04 6.01
CA MET A 373 -7.48 3.23 6.80
C MET A 373 -7.14 2.91 8.26
N THR A 374 -5.87 3.06 8.64
CA THR A 374 -5.40 2.71 9.98
C THR A 374 -5.87 3.75 11.01
N PRO A 375 -6.12 3.36 12.26
CA PRO A 375 -6.68 4.28 13.24
C PRO A 375 -5.64 5.22 13.84
N LYS A 376 -6.15 6.27 14.50
CA LYS A 376 -5.37 7.14 15.38
C LYS A 376 -5.87 7.04 16.82
N SER A 377 -7.09 7.49 17.11
CA SER A 377 -7.69 7.37 18.45
C SER A 377 -7.94 5.93 18.90
N LEU A 378 -8.22 4.99 17.99
CA LEU A 378 -8.44 3.60 18.38
C LEU A 378 -7.18 2.92 18.91
N LEU A 379 -5.99 3.46 18.64
CA LEU A 379 -4.72 2.91 19.15
C LEU A 379 -4.70 2.83 20.68
N THR A 380 -5.46 3.69 21.36
CA THR A 380 -5.55 3.74 22.83
C THR A 380 -6.97 3.63 23.36
N ASN A 381 -7.96 3.37 22.50
CA ASN A 381 -9.36 3.31 22.94
C ASN A 381 -9.62 1.99 23.70
N PRO A 382 -10.09 2.04 24.96
CA PRO A 382 -10.32 0.83 25.75
C PRO A 382 -11.41 -0.10 25.20
N ARG A 383 -12.28 0.40 24.31
CA ARG A 383 -13.27 -0.43 23.59
C ARG A 383 -12.71 -1.06 22.31
N ALA A 384 -11.58 -0.57 21.81
CA ALA A 384 -10.92 -1.06 20.60
C ALA A 384 -9.79 -2.03 20.94
N VAL A 385 -10.17 -3.12 21.60
CA VAL A 385 -9.27 -4.18 22.07
C VAL A 385 -9.79 -5.54 21.62
N SER A 386 -8.90 -6.54 21.58
CA SER A 386 -9.22 -7.94 21.28
C SER A 386 -8.81 -8.86 22.42
N GLN A 387 -9.39 -10.06 22.47
CA GLN A 387 -9.02 -11.11 23.42
C GLN A 387 -8.14 -12.16 22.75
N VAL A 388 -7.47 -13.00 23.54
CA VAL A 388 -6.55 -14.01 23.02
C VAL A 388 -7.24 -14.94 22.03
N GLU A 389 -8.49 -15.31 22.28
CA GLU A 389 -9.27 -16.22 21.45
C GLU A 389 -9.48 -15.68 20.04
N ASP A 390 -9.47 -14.36 19.86
CA ASP A 390 -9.62 -13.74 18.54
C ASP A 390 -8.43 -14.04 17.62
N PHE A 391 -7.27 -14.44 18.16
CA PHE A 391 -6.02 -14.66 17.41
C PHE A 391 -5.66 -16.13 17.19
N LEU A 392 -6.40 -17.05 17.82
CA LEU A 392 -6.03 -18.46 17.89
C LEU A 392 -6.32 -19.21 16.60
N ASP A 393 -5.92 -20.48 16.54
CA ASP A 393 -6.22 -21.38 15.42
C ASP A 393 -7.72 -21.32 15.03
N ASP A 394 -7.99 -21.53 13.74
CA ASP A 394 -9.31 -21.43 13.11
C ASP A 394 -9.92 -20.02 13.00
N THR A 395 -9.30 -18.99 13.58
CA THR A 395 -9.74 -17.60 13.35
C THR A 395 -9.20 -17.00 12.05
N SER A 396 -9.95 -16.04 11.51
CA SER A 396 -9.66 -15.38 10.24
C SER A 396 -10.24 -13.97 10.18
N PHE A 397 -9.74 -13.17 9.24
CA PHE A 397 -10.27 -11.84 8.96
C PHE A 397 -11.75 -11.92 8.54
N GLN A 398 -12.60 -11.13 9.18
CA GLN A 398 -14.02 -11.05 8.87
C GLN A 398 -14.30 -9.81 8.02
N GLU A 399 -14.77 -9.99 6.78
CA GLU A 399 -15.02 -8.86 5.88
C GLU A 399 -16.18 -7.96 6.34
N VAL A 400 -17.14 -8.54 7.06
CA VAL A 400 -18.30 -7.88 7.67
C VAL A 400 -18.46 -8.41 9.10
N LEU A 401 -18.59 -7.51 10.08
CA LEU A 401 -18.86 -7.88 11.47
C LEU A 401 -20.33 -7.55 11.83
N PRO A 402 -21.13 -8.55 12.26
CA PRO A 402 -22.48 -8.30 12.76
C PRO A 402 -22.46 -7.56 14.10
N ASP A 403 -23.64 -7.13 14.54
CA ASP A 403 -23.82 -6.49 15.85
C ASP A 403 -23.66 -7.51 16.98
N ASN A 404 -22.98 -7.10 18.06
CA ASN A 404 -22.75 -7.90 19.25
C ASN A 404 -23.66 -7.52 20.43
N TYR A 405 -24.70 -6.70 20.22
CA TYR A 405 -25.62 -6.25 21.28
C TYR A 405 -26.37 -7.39 21.99
N GLY A 406 -26.55 -8.55 21.33
CA GLY A 406 -27.27 -9.69 21.91
C GLY A 406 -28.78 -9.47 22.02
N PHE A 407 -29.44 -9.16 20.90
CA PHE A 407 -30.89 -8.93 20.86
C PHE A 407 -31.67 -10.16 21.34
N GLU A 408 -32.54 -10.01 22.35
CA GLU A 408 -33.46 -11.08 22.80
C GLU A 408 -34.42 -11.52 21.69
N LYS A 409 -34.84 -10.56 20.86
CA LYS A 409 -35.74 -10.74 19.72
C LYS A 409 -35.18 -10.01 18.50
N PRO A 410 -34.21 -10.60 17.79
CA PRO A 410 -33.61 -9.99 16.59
C PRO A 410 -34.65 -9.56 15.55
N GLU A 411 -35.76 -10.28 15.46
CA GLU A 411 -36.89 -9.97 14.59
C GLU A 411 -37.59 -8.64 14.92
N ASN A 412 -37.39 -8.08 16.13
CA ASN A 412 -37.92 -6.76 16.52
C ASN A 412 -37.01 -5.59 16.12
N VAL A 413 -35.81 -5.87 15.60
CA VAL A 413 -34.93 -4.82 15.08
C VAL A 413 -35.61 -4.14 13.89
N SER A 414 -35.79 -2.83 14.00
CA SER A 414 -36.55 -2.03 13.03
C SER A 414 -35.65 -1.28 12.03
N ARG A 415 -34.37 -1.12 12.39
CA ARG A 415 -33.35 -0.38 11.64
C ARG A 415 -32.00 -1.10 11.73
N VAL A 416 -31.26 -1.09 10.62
CA VAL A 416 -29.84 -1.48 10.60
C VAL A 416 -29.00 -0.27 10.17
N VAL A 417 -27.98 0.04 10.96
CA VAL A 417 -26.96 1.05 10.69
C VAL A 417 -25.69 0.33 10.25
N PHE A 418 -25.30 0.54 9.01
CA PHE A 418 -24.00 0.13 8.49
C PHE A 418 -22.98 1.24 8.76
N CYS A 419 -21.76 0.86 9.08
CA CYS A 419 -20.64 1.79 9.23
C CYS A 419 -19.32 1.11 8.90
N SER A 420 -18.22 1.88 8.88
CA SER A 420 -16.86 1.37 8.72
C SER A 420 -15.89 2.22 9.52
N GLY A 421 -14.88 1.59 10.12
CA GLY A 421 -13.90 2.28 10.95
C GLY A 421 -14.43 2.88 12.25
N LYS A 422 -13.69 3.86 12.76
CA LYS A 422 -13.84 4.37 14.14
C LYS A 422 -15.22 4.90 14.51
N VAL A 423 -16.02 5.34 13.54
CA VAL A 423 -17.36 5.89 13.79
C VAL A 423 -18.27 4.87 14.49
N TYR A 424 -18.01 3.56 14.31
CA TYR A 424 -18.66 2.49 15.07
C TYR A 424 -18.66 2.78 16.58
N TYR A 425 -17.52 3.18 17.14
CA TYR A 425 -17.39 3.42 18.57
C TYR A 425 -18.18 4.64 19.06
N ASP A 426 -18.41 5.62 18.17
CA ASP A 426 -19.21 6.79 18.48
C ASP A 426 -20.71 6.44 18.48
N ILE A 427 -21.18 5.68 17.49
CA ILE A 427 -22.60 5.31 17.38
C ILE A 427 -23.02 4.24 18.40
N ILE A 428 -22.12 3.33 18.82
CA ILE A 428 -22.45 2.40 19.91
C ILE A 428 -22.58 3.13 21.25
N ALA A 429 -21.73 4.14 21.52
CA ALA A 429 -21.83 4.96 22.71
C ALA A 429 -23.15 5.74 22.71
N TYR A 430 -23.51 6.35 21.58
CA TYR A 430 -24.80 7.03 21.43
C TYR A 430 -25.99 6.08 21.66
N ARG A 431 -25.94 4.86 21.10
CA ARG A 431 -26.97 3.83 21.30
C ARG A 431 -27.17 3.51 22.78
N GLU A 432 -26.09 3.32 23.51
CA GLU A 432 -26.08 2.98 24.94
C GLU A 432 -26.61 4.13 25.79
N GLU A 433 -26.10 5.35 25.58
CA GLU A 433 -26.51 6.56 26.31
C GLU A 433 -28.01 6.86 26.16
N ASN A 434 -28.61 6.52 25.02
CA ASN A 434 -30.02 6.76 24.73
C ASN A 434 -30.90 5.51 24.93
N GLY A 435 -30.35 4.40 25.44
CA GLY A 435 -31.10 3.18 25.71
C GLY A 435 -31.80 2.58 24.49
N ILE A 436 -31.23 2.72 23.29
CA ILE A 436 -31.82 2.28 22.03
C ILE A 436 -31.60 0.76 21.87
N LYS A 437 -32.70 0.00 21.80
CA LYS A 437 -32.68 -1.49 21.78
C LYS A 437 -33.16 -2.13 20.49
N ASN A 438 -33.65 -1.34 19.53
CA ASN A 438 -34.31 -1.80 18.31
C ASN A 438 -33.55 -1.45 17.02
N VAL A 439 -32.24 -1.18 17.14
CA VAL A 439 -31.35 -0.81 16.04
C VAL A 439 -30.07 -1.63 16.10
N ALA A 440 -29.80 -2.37 15.01
CA ALA A 440 -28.56 -3.12 14.85
C ALA A 440 -27.48 -2.28 14.15
N ILE A 441 -26.22 -2.50 14.52
CA ILE A 441 -25.04 -1.81 13.98
C ILE A 441 -24.12 -2.86 13.36
N VAL A 442 -23.97 -2.83 12.04
CA VAL A 442 -23.13 -3.75 11.26
C VAL A 442 -21.91 -3.00 10.74
N ARG A 443 -20.73 -3.57 10.93
CA ARG A 443 -19.47 -2.98 10.45
C ARG A 443 -19.05 -3.64 9.14
N ILE A 444 -18.68 -2.83 8.17
CA ILE A 444 -18.07 -3.27 6.91
C ILE A 444 -16.57 -3.00 7.03
N GLU A 445 -15.82 -4.04 7.33
CA GLU A 445 -14.38 -3.95 7.60
C GLU A 445 -13.58 -3.92 6.30
N GLN A 446 -14.04 -4.66 5.29
CA GLN A 446 -13.52 -4.61 3.93
C GLN A 446 -14.55 -3.97 2.99
N LEU A 447 -14.22 -2.80 2.47
CA LEU A 447 -15.07 -2.04 1.55
C LEU A 447 -14.89 -2.51 0.11
N TYR A 448 -13.67 -2.90 -0.26
CA TYR A 448 -13.35 -3.49 -1.55
C TYR A 448 -12.42 -4.69 -1.40
N PRO A 449 -12.65 -5.81 -2.10
CA PRO A 449 -13.86 -6.12 -2.84
C PRO A 449 -15.08 -6.26 -1.91
N PHE A 450 -16.24 -5.74 -2.33
CA PHE A 450 -17.46 -5.76 -1.51
C PHE A 450 -18.12 -7.14 -1.50
N HIS A 451 -18.35 -7.69 -0.30
CA HIS A 451 -18.93 -9.01 -0.11
C HIS A 451 -20.43 -8.92 0.21
N ILE A 452 -21.23 -8.92 -0.87
CA ILE A 452 -22.68 -8.77 -0.77
C ILE A 452 -23.34 -9.87 0.08
N GLU A 453 -22.90 -11.13 -0.06
CA GLU A 453 -23.48 -12.25 0.67
C GLU A 453 -23.19 -12.19 2.18
N ALA A 454 -21.98 -11.77 2.58
CA ALA A 454 -21.68 -11.55 4.01
C ALA A 454 -22.55 -10.42 4.60
N VAL A 455 -22.82 -9.36 3.85
CA VAL A 455 -23.75 -8.31 4.30
C VAL A 455 -25.18 -8.85 4.44
N LYS A 456 -25.67 -9.63 3.47
CA LYS A 456 -26.99 -10.27 3.55
C LYS A 456 -27.10 -11.19 4.76
N GLN A 457 -26.07 -11.99 5.03
CA GLN A 457 -25.99 -12.87 6.19
C GLN A 457 -25.99 -12.07 7.50
N ALA A 458 -25.23 -10.98 7.58
CA ALA A 458 -25.15 -10.15 8.78
C ALA A 458 -26.49 -9.48 9.14
N ILE A 459 -27.37 -9.26 8.15
CA ILE A 459 -28.69 -8.64 8.37
C ILE A 459 -29.86 -9.62 8.39
N SER A 460 -29.65 -10.89 8.01
CA SER A 460 -30.72 -11.89 7.92
C SER A 460 -31.49 -12.11 9.23
N PRO A 461 -30.91 -11.97 10.43
CA PRO A 461 -31.67 -12.08 11.69
C PRO A 461 -32.72 -10.97 11.87
N TYR A 462 -32.58 -9.83 11.20
CA TYR A 462 -33.39 -8.62 11.42
C TYR A 462 -34.56 -8.51 10.43
N SER A 463 -35.43 -9.53 10.39
CA SER A 463 -36.48 -9.66 9.37
C SER A 463 -37.49 -8.50 9.31
N SER A 464 -37.70 -7.77 10.41
CA SER A 464 -38.59 -6.61 10.44
C SER A 464 -37.91 -5.29 10.10
N ALA A 465 -36.60 -5.29 9.86
CA ALA A 465 -35.86 -4.07 9.55
C ALA A 465 -36.33 -3.49 8.20
N LYS A 466 -36.88 -2.27 8.25
CA LYS A 466 -37.35 -1.54 7.05
C LYS A 466 -36.51 -0.32 6.74
N LYS A 467 -35.64 0.09 7.66
CA LYS A 467 -34.79 1.28 7.56
C LYS A 467 -33.33 0.86 7.57
N PHE A 468 -32.62 1.17 6.49
CA PHE A 468 -31.19 0.94 6.37
C PHE A 468 -30.47 2.28 6.29
N VAL A 469 -29.40 2.44 7.08
CA VAL A 469 -28.61 3.67 7.14
C VAL A 469 -27.14 3.33 6.91
N TRP A 470 -26.44 4.16 6.17
CA TRP A 470 -24.99 4.21 6.15
C TRP A 470 -24.54 5.40 7.00
N CYS A 471 -23.85 5.12 8.10
CA CYS A 471 -23.25 6.12 8.96
C CYS A 471 -21.75 6.24 8.68
N GLN A 472 -21.28 7.45 8.40
CA GLN A 472 -19.87 7.75 8.21
C GLN A 472 -19.52 9.12 8.78
N GLU A 473 -18.24 9.30 9.14
CA GLU A 473 -17.76 10.59 9.66
C GLU A 473 -17.28 11.52 8.54
N GLU A 474 -16.93 10.98 7.38
CA GLU A 474 -16.50 11.74 6.22
C GLU A 474 -17.66 12.55 5.61
N PRO A 475 -17.39 13.71 4.98
CA PRO A 475 -18.34 14.45 4.17
C PRO A 475 -19.08 13.59 3.14
N LEU A 476 -20.29 13.98 2.75
CA LEU A 476 -21.14 13.24 1.80
C LEU A 476 -20.45 12.96 0.44
N ASN A 477 -19.51 13.81 0.03
CA ASN A 477 -18.71 13.65 -1.19
C ASN A 477 -17.37 12.94 -0.98
N MET A 478 -17.13 12.40 0.22
CA MET A 478 -15.91 11.70 0.64
C MET A 478 -16.28 10.38 1.33
N GLY A 479 -15.28 9.64 1.80
CA GLY A 479 -15.48 8.35 2.44
C GLY A 479 -16.12 7.33 1.49
N ALA A 480 -16.85 6.37 2.04
CA ALA A 480 -17.36 5.26 1.24
C ALA A 480 -18.71 5.52 0.56
N TRP A 481 -19.46 6.57 0.94
CA TRP A 481 -20.86 6.74 0.53
C TRP A 481 -21.11 6.56 -0.97
N GLY A 482 -20.34 7.26 -1.82
CA GLY A 482 -20.51 7.20 -3.28
C GLY A 482 -20.27 5.80 -3.87
N TYR A 483 -19.44 4.99 -3.22
CA TYR A 483 -19.13 3.62 -3.63
C TYR A 483 -20.11 2.60 -3.03
N ILE A 484 -20.46 2.75 -1.75
CA ILE A 484 -21.12 1.71 -0.97
C ILE A 484 -22.64 1.73 -1.13
N GLN A 485 -23.24 2.90 -1.41
CA GLN A 485 -24.69 3.07 -1.54
C GLN A 485 -25.35 2.12 -2.54
N PRO A 486 -24.89 1.99 -3.80
CA PRO A 486 -25.54 1.09 -4.75
C PRO A 486 -25.41 -0.38 -4.35
N ARG A 487 -24.29 -0.74 -3.69
CA ARG A 487 -23.99 -2.10 -3.25
C ARG A 487 -24.82 -2.52 -2.04
N LEU A 488 -25.01 -1.62 -1.08
CA LEU A 488 -25.92 -1.88 0.04
C LEU A 488 -27.39 -1.87 -0.40
N LYS A 489 -27.75 -1.07 -1.40
CA LYS A 489 -29.08 -1.15 -2.00
C LYS A 489 -29.34 -2.53 -2.61
N GLU A 490 -28.35 -3.10 -3.27
CA GLU A 490 -28.40 -4.48 -3.78
C GLU A 490 -28.49 -5.51 -2.65
N ALA A 491 -27.65 -5.39 -1.62
CA ALA A 491 -27.61 -6.32 -0.48
C ALA A 491 -28.93 -6.33 0.32
N THR A 492 -29.52 -5.15 0.53
CA THR A 492 -30.73 -4.98 1.37
C THR A 492 -32.03 -5.06 0.58
N GLY A 493 -31.98 -4.97 -0.75
CA GLY A 493 -33.15 -4.81 -1.62
C GLY A 493 -33.90 -3.49 -1.41
N ARG A 494 -33.36 -2.53 -0.64
CA ARG A 494 -34.03 -1.28 -0.25
C ARG A 494 -33.09 -0.09 -0.35
N GLY A 495 -33.67 1.12 -0.37
CA GLY A 495 -32.88 2.34 -0.28
C GLY A 495 -32.15 2.46 1.06
N VAL A 496 -30.89 2.87 1.01
CA VAL A 496 -30.07 3.17 2.19
C VAL A 496 -30.02 4.68 2.37
N ARG A 497 -30.26 5.14 3.60
CA ARG A 497 -30.19 6.56 3.98
C ARG A 497 -28.78 6.91 4.42
N TYR A 498 -28.41 8.17 4.25
CA TYR A 498 -27.12 8.69 4.69
C TYR A 498 -27.25 9.34 6.06
N ALA A 499 -26.27 9.10 6.94
CA ALA A 499 -26.05 9.84 8.17
C ALA A 499 -24.55 10.19 8.26
N GLY A 500 -24.21 11.47 8.21
CA GLY A 500 -22.81 11.89 8.10
C GLY A 500 -22.66 13.37 7.86
N ARG A 501 -21.43 13.83 7.64
CA ARG A 501 -21.15 15.26 7.40
C ARG A 501 -21.71 15.72 6.05
N ASP A 502 -22.07 17.00 5.97
CA ASP A 502 -22.43 17.66 4.71
C ASP A 502 -21.28 17.64 3.71
N ARG A 503 -21.58 17.91 2.43
CA ARG A 503 -20.56 18.06 1.39
C ARG A 503 -19.58 19.17 1.76
N ALA A 504 -18.29 18.92 1.53
CA ALA A 504 -17.23 19.89 1.77
C ALA A 504 -16.18 19.88 0.66
N SER A 505 -15.57 21.04 0.40
CA SER A 505 -14.38 21.15 -0.46
C SER A 505 -13.11 20.69 0.28
N SER A 506 -12.97 21.13 1.52
CA SER A 506 -11.91 20.73 2.46
C SER A 506 -12.21 19.36 3.07
N PRO A 507 -11.21 18.49 3.32
CA PRO A 507 -11.42 17.20 3.97
C PRO A 507 -12.16 17.29 5.30
N SER A 508 -11.81 18.27 6.13
CA SER A 508 -12.51 18.54 7.39
C SER A 508 -12.56 20.04 7.67
N THR A 509 -13.37 20.41 8.67
CA THR A 509 -13.32 21.75 9.27
C THR A 509 -12.03 21.96 10.07
N GLY A 510 -11.53 23.20 10.11
CA GLY A 510 -10.47 23.63 11.02
C GLY A 510 -10.97 24.04 12.41
N SER A 511 -12.30 24.13 12.61
CA SER A 511 -12.89 24.53 13.89
C SER A 511 -13.30 23.31 14.71
N LYS A 512 -12.66 23.14 15.88
CA LYS A 512 -12.98 22.07 16.83
C LYS A 512 -14.44 22.11 17.31
N ALA A 513 -15.01 23.31 17.45
CA ALA A 513 -16.41 23.47 17.86
C ALA A 513 -17.38 22.97 16.79
N VAL A 514 -17.11 23.31 15.52
CA VAL A 514 -17.90 22.82 14.37
C VAL A 514 -17.76 21.30 14.27
N HIS A 515 -16.54 20.78 14.36
CA HIS A 515 -16.28 19.34 14.33
C HIS A 515 -17.09 18.57 15.37
N LYS A 516 -17.10 19.03 16.64
CA LYS A 516 -17.90 18.42 17.71
C LYS A 516 -19.40 18.45 17.42
N ARG A 517 -19.91 19.56 16.89
CA ARG A 517 -21.32 19.70 16.50
C ARG A 517 -21.68 18.70 15.42
N GLU A 518 -20.89 18.63 14.36
CA GLU A 518 -21.07 17.67 13.26
C GLU A 518 -21.02 16.22 13.74
N GLN A 519 -20.07 15.88 14.64
CA GLN A 519 -19.95 14.52 15.17
C GLN A 519 -21.20 14.13 15.98
N LYS A 520 -21.74 15.05 16.77
CA LYS A 520 -22.98 14.82 17.51
C LYS A 520 -24.16 14.62 16.55
N MET A 521 -24.27 15.48 15.53
CA MET A 521 -25.34 15.43 14.54
C MET A 521 -25.37 14.10 13.79
N LEU A 522 -24.24 13.65 13.24
CA LEU A 522 -24.22 12.38 12.50
C LEU A 522 -24.54 11.17 13.37
N CYS A 523 -24.15 11.19 14.66
CA CYS A 523 -24.48 10.10 15.58
C CYS A 523 -25.98 10.06 15.86
N GLU A 524 -26.64 11.21 16.04
CA GLU A 524 -28.08 11.30 16.18
C GLU A 524 -28.82 10.88 14.91
N GLU A 525 -28.36 11.36 13.75
CA GLU A 525 -28.92 11.02 12.45
C GLU A 525 -28.89 9.52 12.17
N ALA A 526 -27.84 8.81 12.58
CA ALA A 526 -27.74 7.36 12.41
C ALA A 526 -28.99 6.61 12.94
N PHE A 527 -29.64 7.12 13.98
CA PHE A 527 -30.82 6.52 14.60
C PHE A 527 -32.14 7.19 14.19
N SER A 528 -32.13 8.43 13.70
CA SER A 528 -33.34 9.20 13.40
C SER A 528 -33.75 9.22 11.90
N VAL A 529 -32.81 9.23 10.95
CA VAL A 529 -33.10 9.55 9.52
C VAL A 529 -33.99 8.59 8.77
#